data_AF-A0A418Y843-F1
#
_entry.id   AF-A0A418Y843-F1
#
_cell.length_a   1.000
_cell.length_b   1.000
_cell.length_c   1.000
_cell.angle_alpha   90.00
_cell.angle_beta   90.00
_cell.angle_gamma   90.00
#
_symmetry.space_group_name_H-M   'P 1'
#
loop_
_entity.id
_entity.type
_entity.pdbx_description
1 polymer ?
#
loop_
_entity_poly.entity_id
_entity_poly.type
_entity_poly.pdbx_seq_one_letter_code
_entity_poly.pdbx_strand_id
1 'polypeptide(L)'
;MNKHGTCSGPRPTGYFNLSAKLKNQVVIPAPFQRPTAPVRTSYNDFVKAFKAANPKTQPYSVLPFCAGGGRYLREVHVCYDKAGASRSCSEGQIKRSYKSCRQESFVLESVR
;
A
#
# COMPACT_ATOMS: atom_id res chain seq x y z
N MET A 1 21.40 6.90 -29.57
CA MET A 1 19.99 7.05 -29.14
C MET A 1 19.94 7.32 -27.64
N ASN A 2 19.78 8.59 -27.23
CA ASN A 2 19.60 8.98 -25.83
C ASN A 2 18.12 9.25 -25.59
N LYS A 3 17.40 8.33 -24.92
CA LYS A 3 16.01 8.55 -24.50
C LYS A 3 15.63 7.86 -23.18
N HIS A 4 16.47 7.84 -22.15
CA HIS A 4 16.03 7.42 -20.81
C HIS A 4 16.74 8.20 -19.70
N GLY A 5 16.37 9.47 -19.51
CA GLY A 5 16.86 10.19 -18.35
C GLY A 5 16.25 11.57 -18.24
N THR A 6 15.53 11.79 -17.14
CA THR A 6 15.06 13.09 -16.63
C THR A 6 13.72 13.58 -17.15
N CYS A 7 12.64 12.87 -16.80
CA CYS A 7 11.36 13.51 -16.54
C CYS A 7 11.10 13.48 -15.04
N SER A 8 11.52 14.53 -14.34
CA SER A 8 11.11 14.88 -12.97
C SER A 8 11.60 13.95 -11.85
N GLY A 9 12.82 14.17 -11.35
CA GLY A 9 13.26 13.56 -10.10
C GLY A 9 14.28 14.45 -9.37
N PRO A 10 14.09 14.77 -8.09
CA PRO A 10 15.15 15.41 -7.29
C PRO A 10 16.39 14.51 -7.27
N ARG A 11 17.57 15.09 -7.02
CA ARG A 11 18.86 14.38 -6.86
C ARG A 11 18.67 13.09 -6.04
N PRO A 12 19.44 12.00 -6.28
CA PRO A 12 19.22 10.68 -5.67
C PRO A 12 18.94 10.70 -4.15
N THR A 13 19.61 11.58 -3.39
CA THR A 13 19.38 11.80 -1.96
C THR A 13 17.98 12.34 -1.62
N GLY A 14 17.44 13.25 -2.43
CA GLY A 14 16.09 13.79 -2.29
C GLY A 14 14.99 12.75 -2.54
N TYR A 15 15.22 11.80 -3.45
CA TYR A 15 14.28 10.70 -3.72
C TYR A 15 14.16 9.74 -2.53
N PHE A 16 15.28 9.31 -1.95
CA PHE A 16 15.26 8.42 -0.77
C PHE A 16 14.66 9.11 0.47
N ASN A 17 14.99 10.38 0.70
CA ASN A 17 14.43 11.16 1.81
C ASN A 17 12.90 11.32 1.67
N LEU A 18 12.42 11.63 0.46
CA LEU A 18 10.98 11.72 0.19
C LEU A 18 10.31 10.35 0.40
N SER A 19 10.93 9.26 -0.05
CA SER A 19 10.39 7.91 0.11
C SER A 19 10.28 7.51 1.58
N ALA A 20 11.30 7.79 2.39
CA ALA A 20 11.27 7.55 3.83
C ALA A 20 10.19 8.40 4.53
N LYS A 21 10.08 9.69 4.16
CA LYS A 21 9.04 10.58 4.70
C LYS A 21 7.64 10.05 4.40
N LEU A 22 7.36 9.68 3.15
CA LEU A 22 6.07 9.15 2.74
C LEU A 22 5.76 7.80 3.39
N LYS A 23 6.76 6.92 3.55
CA LYS A 23 6.58 5.66 4.26
C LYS A 23 6.16 5.89 5.71
N ASN A 24 6.79 6.85 6.39
CA ASN A 24 6.52 7.16 7.80
C ASN A 24 5.16 7.85 8.02
N GLN A 25 4.47 8.28 6.96
CA GLN A 25 3.12 8.87 7.07
C GLN A 25 2.00 7.83 7.20
N VAL A 26 2.28 6.54 6.99
CA VAL A 26 1.30 5.47 7.15
C VAL A 26 1.68 4.58 8.32
N VAL A 27 0.79 4.52 9.30
CA VAL A 27 0.83 3.57 10.40
C VAL A 27 0.28 2.23 9.90
N ILE A 28 1.09 1.19 9.99
CA ILE A 28 0.65 -0.20 9.73
C ILE A 28 -0.16 -0.66 10.96
N PRO A 29 -1.40 -1.17 10.79
CA PRO A 29 -2.18 -1.69 11.92
C PRO A 29 -1.45 -2.78 12.71
N ALA A 30 -1.60 -2.79 14.04
CA ALA A 30 -0.89 -3.72 14.93
C ALA A 30 -0.99 -5.21 14.51
N PRO A 31 -2.15 -5.74 14.08
CA PRO A 31 -2.25 -7.14 13.63
C PRO A 31 -1.40 -7.47 12.40
N PHE A 32 -1.00 -6.47 11.61
CA PHE A 32 -0.22 -6.64 10.39
C PHE A 32 1.27 -6.29 10.60
N GLN A 33 1.64 -5.81 11.79
CA GLN A 33 3.03 -5.53 12.13
C GLN A 33 3.74 -6.82 12.53
N ARG A 34 4.60 -7.34 11.64
CA ARG A 34 5.46 -8.51 11.88
C ARG A 34 4.70 -9.66 12.56
N PRO A 35 3.61 -10.15 11.94
CA PRO A 35 2.77 -11.15 12.58
C PRO A 35 3.57 -12.43 12.84
N THR A 36 3.47 -12.97 14.05
CA THR A 36 4.15 -14.21 14.47
C THR A 36 3.42 -15.47 13.99
N ALA A 37 2.16 -15.33 13.59
CA ALA A 37 1.34 -16.36 12.96
C ALA A 37 0.62 -15.78 11.73
N PRO A 38 0.24 -16.59 10.72
CA PRO A 38 -0.47 -16.10 9.55
C PRO A 38 -1.77 -15.38 9.92
N VAL A 39 -1.98 -14.19 9.38
CA VAL A 39 -3.19 -13.39 9.62
C VAL A 39 -4.08 -13.45 8.40
N ARG A 40 -5.32 -13.89 8.57
CA ARG A 40 -6.33 -13.92 7.51
C ARG A 40 -7.21 -12.68 7.60
N THR A 41 -7.40 -11.98 6.48
CA THR A 41 -8.25 -10.78 6.41
C THR A 41 -8.97 -10.70 5.06
N SER A 42 -10.11 -10.00 5.02
CA SER A 42 -10.78 -9.63 3.78
C SER A 42 -10.22 -8.32 3.21
N TYR A 43 -10.55 -8.01 1.95
CA TYR A 43 -10.22 -6.72 1.32
C TYR A 43 -10.82 -5.54 2.11
N ASN A 44 -12.10 -5.65 2.48
CA ASN A 44 -12.81 -4.59 3.17
C ASN A 44 -12.26 -4.37 4.58
N ASP A 45 -11.95 -5.45 5.31
CA ASP A 45 -11.39 -5.35 6.65
C ASP A 45 -9.97 -4.81 6.64
N PHE A 46 -9.17 -5.15 5.62
CA PHE A 46 -7.85 -4.56 5.41
C PHE A 46 -7.95 -3.04 5.23
N VAL A 47 -8.80 -2.57 4.31
CA VAL A 47 -8.96 -1.13 4.04
C VAL A 47 -9.50 -0.40 5.28
N LYS A 48 -10.46 -1.00 6.00
CA LYS A 48 -10.99 -0.46 7.25
C LYS A 48 -9.91 -0.37 8.33
N ALA A 49 -9.10 -1.41 8.51
CA ALA A 49 -8.03 -1.44 9.50
C ALA A 49 -6.99 -0.33 9.24
N PHE A 50 -6.58 -0.15 7.98
CA PHE A 50 -5.67 0.93 7.62
C PHE A 50 -6.31 2.32 7.80
N LYS A 51 -7.59 2.49 7.49
CA LYS A 51 -8.30 3.75 7.73
C LYS A 51 -8.46 4.05 9.23
N ALA A 52 -8.71 3.04 10.06
CA ALA A 52 -8.80 3.19 11.50
C ALA A 52 -7.45 3.56 12.13
N ALA A 53 -6.35 2.93 11.68
CA ALA A 53 -5.00 3.27 12.11
C ALA A 53 -4.52 4.64 11.60
N ASN A 54 -5.12 5.14 10.51
CA ASN A 54 -4.76 6.41 9.88
C ASN A 54 -5.99 7.30 9.63
N PRO A 55 -6.68 7.82 10.68
CA PRO A 55 -7.95 8.53 10.50
C PRO A 55 -7.88 9.76 9.58
N LYS A 56 -6.71 10.41 9.51
CA LYS A 56 -6.45 11.62 8.71
C LYS A 56 -6.18 11.35 7.22
N THR A 57 -5.98 10.10 6.80
CA THR A 57 -5.73 9.77 5.38
C THR A 57 -7.03 9.72 4.58
N GLN A 58 -6.93 9.87 3.26
CA GLN A 58 -8.11 9.77 2.40
C GLN A 58 -8.61 8.31 2.33
N PRO A 59 -9.92 8.08 2.07
CA PRO A 59 -10.44 6.74 1.80
C PRO A 59 -9.68 6.09 0.63
N TYR A 60 -9.46 4.78 0.70
CA TYR A 60 -8.74 4.01 -0.34
C TYR A 60 -7.35 4.60 -0.72
N SER A 61 -6.70 5.29 0.24
CA SER A 61 -5.31 5.75 0.08
C SER A 61 -4.29 4.63 0.30
N VAL A 62 -4.70 3.53 0.95
CA VAL A 62 -3.89 2.32 1.15
C VAL A 62 -4.64 1.12 0.58
N LEU A 63 -3.97 0.34 -0.27
CA LEU A 63 -4.56 -0.76 -1.02
C LEU A 63 -3.71 -2.04 -0.92
N PRO A 64 -4.33 -3.21 -0.70
CA PRO A 64 -3.62 -4.48 -0.72
C PRO A 64 -3.40 -4.97 -2.15
N PHE A 65 -2.24 -5.56 -2.41
CA PHE A 65 -1.95 -6.26 -3.65
C PHE A 65 -1.56 -7.71 -3.34
N CYS A 66 -2.31 -8.65 -3.90
CA CYS A 66 -2.18 -10.06 -3.58
C CYS A 66 -1.53 -10.85 -4.71
N ALA A 67 -0.86 -11.94 -4.34
CA ALA A 67 -0.24 -12.91 -5.23
C ALA A 67 -0.84 -14.31 -5.05
N GLY A 68 -0.34 -15.28 -5.83
CA GLY A 68 -0.78 -16.68 -5.72
C GLY A 68 -2.26 -16.87 -6.06
N GLY A 69 -2.80 -16.08 -7.00
CA GLY A 69 -4.21 -16.09 -7.38
C GLY A 69 -5.14 -15.31 -6.44
N GLY A 70 -4.58 -14.51 -5.52
CA GLY A 70 -5.31 -13.73 -4.53
C GLY A 70 -5.30 -14.34 -3.12
N ARG A 71 -4.43 -15.34 -2.88
CA ARG A 71 -4.34 -16.05 -1.60
C ARG A 71 -3.46 -15.34 -0.57
N TYR A 72 -2.42 -14.64 -1.02
CA TYR A 72 -1.40 -14.08 -0.13
C TYR A 72 -1.21 -12.59 -0.39
N LEU A 73 -1.15 -11.78 0.67
CA LEU A 73 -0.73 -10.39 0.55
C LEU A 73 0.73 -10.35 0.10
N ARG A 74 1.02 -9.61 -0.97
CA ARG A 74 2.36 -9.45 -1.52
C ARG A 74 2.89 -8.03 -1.30
N GLU A 75 2.07 -7.04 -1.59
CA GLU A 75 2.44 -5.63 -1.55
C GLU A 75 1.33 -4.79 -0.94
N VAL A 76 1.71 -3.64 -0.39
CA VAL A 76 0.79 -2.59 0.06
C VAL A 76 1.11 -1.33 -0.70
N HIS A 77 0.15 -0.83 -1.45
CA HIS A 77 0.30 0.40 -2.22
C HIS A 77 -0.30 1.56 -1.45
N VAL A 78 0.43 2.67 -1.41
CA VAL A 78 -0.03 3.91 -0.78
C VAL A 78 -0.05 5.03 -1.82
N CYS A 79 -1.15 5.76 -1.91
CA CYS A 79 -1.35 6.82 -2.89
C CYS A 79 -1.20 8.21 -2.27
N TYR A 80 -0.30 9.00 -2.86
CA TYR A 80 -0.06 10.40 -2.52
C TYR A 80 -0.22 11.29 -3.74
N ASP A 81 -0.55 12.56 -3.54
CA ASP A 81 -0.42 13.56 -4.60
C ASP A 81 1.05 13.95 -4.83
N LYS A 82 1.29 14.85 -5.78
CA LYS A 82 2.66 15.30 -6.12
C LYS A 82 3.30 16.11 -4.99
N ALA A 83 2.51 16.66 -4.05
CA ALA A 83 2.98 17.37 -2.88
C ALA A 83 3.25 16.42 -1.69
N GLY A 84 2.92 15.13 -1.82
CA GLY A 84 3.06 14.13 -0.76
C GLY A 84 1.92 14.13 0.25
N ALA A 85 0.77 14.74 -0.06
CA ALA A 85 -0.42 14.63 0.76
C ALA A 85 -1.18 13.33 0.42
N SER A 86 -1.80 12.72 1.44
CA SER A 86 -2.62 11.51 1.26
C SER A 86 -3.76 11.79 0.29
N ARG A 87 -3.94 10.89 -0.69
CA ARG A 87 -5.05 10.93 -1.64
C ARG A 87 -5.69 9.56 -1.80
N SER A 88 -6.94 9.54 -2.23
CA SER A 88 -7.53 8.30 -2.74
C SER A 88 -6.75 7.85 -3.99
N CYS A 89 -6.51 6.54 -4.08
CA CYS A 89 -5.97 5.94 -5.28
C CYS A 89 -6.93 6.12 -6.48
N SER A 90 -6.39 6.10 -7.70
CA SER A 90 -7.26 6.18 -8.89
C SER A 90 -8.18 4.97 -8.98
N GLU A 91 -9.35 5.12 -9.59
CA GLU A 91 -10.31 4.02 -9.77
C GLU A 91 -9.68 2.80 -10.45
N GLY A 92 -8.84 3.03 -11.46
CA GLY A 92 -8.11 1.95 -12.13
C GLY A 92 -7.15 1.21 -11.19
N GLN A 93 -6.56 1.90 -10.22
CA GLN A 93 -5.72 1.27 -9.21
C GLN A 93 -6.53 0.49 -8.18
N ILE A 94 -7.67 1.04 -7.73
CA ILE A 94 -8.61 0.34 -6.84
C ILE A 94 -9.12 -0.94 -7.52
N LYS A 95 -9.52 -0.88 -8.80
CA LYS A 95 -9.96 -2.05 -9.58
C LYS A 95 -8.86 -3.11 -9.71
N ARG A 96 -7.61 -2.70 -9.97
CA ARG A 96 -6.46 -3.63 -10.05
C ARG A 96 -6.16 -4.30 -8.70
N SER A 97 -6.16 -3.52 -7.63
CA SER A 97 -6.03 -3.98 -6.25
C SER A 97 -7.09 -5.04 -5.93
N TYR A 98 -8.37 -4.72 -6.15
CA TYR A 98 -9.48 -5.65 -5.95
C TYR A 98 -9.35 -6.94 -6.77
N LYS A 99 -8.98 -6.82 -8.06
CA LYS A 99 -8.76 -7.98 -8.93
C LYS A 99 -7.62 -8.89 -8.42
N SER A 100 -6.55 -8.30 -7.87
CA SER A 100 -5.44 -9.07 -7.31
C SER A 100 -5.85 -9.85 -6.07
N CYS A 101 -6.66 -9.24 -5.19
CA CYS A 101 -7.15 -9.80 -3.92
C CYS A 101 -8.60 -10.29 -4.02
N ARG A 102 -9.00 -10.87 -5.15
CA ARG A 102 -10.39 -11.23 -5.49
C ARG A 102 -11.03 -12.36 -4.67
N GLN A 103 -10.29 -12.97 -3.76
CA GLN A 103 -10.81 -14.03 -2.88
C GLN A 103 -11.59 -13.40 -1.73
N GLU A 104 -12.44 -14.17 -1.06
CA GLU A 104 -13.17 -13.72 0.13
C GLU A 104 -12.21 -13.20 1.22
N SER A 105 -11.08 -13.89 1.38
CA SER A 105 -9.99 -13.49 2.26
C SER A 105 -8.63 -13.86 1.67
N PHE A 106 -7.60 -13.16 2.13
CA PHE A 106 -6.20 -13.44 1.85
C PHE A 106 -5.39 -13.50 3.14
N VAL A 107 -4.21 -14.08 3.05
CA VAL A 107 -3.31 -14.33 4.17
C VAL A 107 -2.12 -13.38 4.12
N LEU A 108 -1.84 -12.72 5.23
CA LEU A 108 -0.55 -12.13 5.52
C LEU A 108 0.33 -13.20 6.14
N GLU A 109 1.45 -13.51 5.48
CA GLU A 109 2.40 -14.50 5.97
C GLU A 109 3.10 -14.00 7.24
N SER A 110 3.46 -14.94 8.12
CA SER A 110 4.26 -14.62 9.30
C SER A 110 5.68 -14.23 8.89
N VAL A 111 6.25 -13.25 9.56
CA VAL A 111 7.66 -12.88 9.37
C VAL A 111 8.45 -13.56 10.49
N ARG A 112 9.09 -14.69 10.19
CA ARG A 112 10.06 -15.34 11.08
C ARG A 112 11.44 -14.74 10.89
#